data_AF-A0A1Q8JQ79-F1
#
_entry.id   AF-A0A1Q8JQ79-F1
#
_cell.length_a   1.000
_cell.length_b   1.000
_cell.length_c   1.000
_cell.angle_alpha   90.00
_cell.angle_beta   90.00
_cell.angle_gamma   90.00
#
_symmetry.space_group_name_H-M   'P 1'
#
loop_
_entity.id
_entity.type
_entity.pdbx_description
1 polymer ?
#
loop_
_entity_poly.entity_id
_entity_poly.type
_entity_poly.pdbx_seq_one_letter_code
_entity_poly.pdbx_strand_id
1 'polypeptide(L)'
;MDVRVVGVDGSSESVTRLAAALRSALDGAGPAVLPVRAAPGGEPPLPEPVARAVAAGALPDGLAAVVATSGSTGEPKHVALTGDALRASAAATHDRLGGPGAWLLALPAEHVAGLQVVSRALLAGTACVVQDVREGFRPAGFARATGRMRHGDRRYTSLVPTQLGRVLDHGSAPLYALAGYDAVLVGGAALDPALRARAEAAGIRVVAAYGMSETCGGSVYDGVALEGVSVTIEPGSGRVVLGGAVVAAGYLGAPDATAASFGPDGFRTGDLGELGPDGRLTVLGRADDVINTGGEKVAPAAVERALLALPGVGGACVVGLPDAEWGQVVAALVVTTDDGAPPDSALQDAVRASCGRAAVPRTIRRAAAVPERGIGKPDRAAVARLFAPAS
;
A
#
# COMPACT_ATOMS: atom_id res chain seq x y z
N MET A 1 -21.16 21.81 2.81
CA MET A 1 -20.49 20.53 2.51
C MET A 1 -20.26 19.81 3.82
N ASP A 2 -20.51 18.50 3.91
CA ASP A 2 -20.44 17.73 5.17
C ASP A 2 -19.74 16.39 4.93
N VAL A 3 -19.36 15.69 6.00
CA VAL A 3 -18.68 14.38 5.95
C VAL A 3 -19.51 13.32 6.67
N ARG A 4 -19.94 12.31 5.94
CA ARG A 4 -20.65 11.14 6.47
C ARG A 4 -19.68 10.02 6.81
N VAL A 5 -19.69 9.59 8.07
CA VAL A 5 -19.02 8.35 8.48
C VAL A 5 -19.80 7.14 7.96
N VAL A 6 -19.11 6.19 7.33
CA VAL A 6 -19.69 4.94 6.84
C VAL A 6 -18.98 3.78 7.51
N GLY A 7 -19.66 3.09 8.43
CA GLY A 7 -19.16 1.88 9.06
C GLY A 7 -18.99 0.75 8.04
N VAL A 8 -17.76 0.25 7.89
CA VAL A 8 -17.43 -0.89 7.04
C VAL A 8 -16.92 -2.05 7.89
N ASP A 9 -17.52 -3.22 7.73
CA ASP A 9 -17.15 -4.45 8.43
C ASP A 9 -16.44 -5.46 7.51
N GLY A 10 -16.39 -5.20 6.20
CA GLY A 10 -15.81 -6.10 5.20
C GLY A 10 -16.81 -7.07 4.56
N SER A 11 -18.10 -6.97 4.91
CA SER A 11 -19.19 -7.70 4.24
C SER A 11 -19.61 -7.03 2.93
N SER A 12 -20.29 -7.79 2.06
CA SER A 12 -20.87 -7.23 0.83
C SER A 12 -21.92 -6.14 1.09
N GLU A 13 -22.64 -6.23 2.21
CA GLU A 13 -23.70 -5.29 2.57
C GLU A 13 -23.11 -3.92 2.97
N SER A 14 -22.09 -3.91 3.82
CA SER A 14 -21.43 -2.65 4.22
C SER A 14 -20.73 -1.97 3.05
N VAL A 15 -20.11 -2.74 2.15
CA VAL A 15 -19.52 -2.21 0.91
C VAL A 15 -20.57 -1.66 -0.04
N THR A 16 -21.77 -2.27 -0.11
CA THR A 16 -22.87 -1.74 -0.92
C THR A 16 -23.34 -0.37 -0.40
N ARG A 17 -23.45 -0.21 0.93
CA ARG A 17 -23.74 1.09 1.55
C ARG A 17 -22.65 2.13 1.25
N LEU A 18 -21.38 1.74 1.36
CA LEU A 18 -20.25 2.61 0.99
C LEU A 18 -20.32 3.03 -0.48
N ALA A 19 -20.57 2.09 -1.40
CA ALA A 19 -20.64 2.36 -2.82
C ALA A 19 -21.78 3.35 -3.16
N ALA A 20 -22.94 3.21 -2.52
CA ALA A 20 -24.06 4.14 -2.68
C ALA A 20 -23.73 5.54 -2.16
N ALA A 21 -23.12 5.64 -0.97
CA ALA A 21 -22.73 6.93 -0.39
C ALA A 21 -21.63 7.61 -1.22
N LEU A 22 -20.62 6.85 -1.67
CA LEU A 22 -19.54 7.36 -2.50
C LEU A 22 -20.04 7.85 -3.86
N ARG A 23 -20.99 7.15 -4.49
CA ARG A 23 -21.64 7.60 -5.73
C ARG A 23 -22.31 8.97 -5.53
N SER A 24 -23.11 9.10 -4.46
CA SER A 24 -23.77 10.37 -4.13
C SER A 24 -22.77 11.52 -3.92
N ALA A 25 -21.65 11.26 -3.25
CA ALA A 25 -20.57 12.23 -3.06
C ALA A 25 -19.90 12.62 -4.39
N LEU A 26 -19.57 11.64 -5.23
CA LEU A 26 -18.93 11.85 -6.53
C LEU A 26 -19.81 12.63 -7.52
N ASP A 27 -21.14 12.50 -7.40
CA ASP A 27 -22.12 13.21 -8.22
C ASP A 27 -22.49 14.59 -7.63
N GLY A 28 -21.89 14.97 -6.50
CA GLY A 28 -22.17 16.23 -5.80
C GLY A 28 -23.56 16.28 -5.14
N ALA A 29 -24.25 15.16 -5.06
CA ALA A 29 -25.61 15.04 -4.53
C ALA A 29 -25.65 14.72 -3.02
N GLY A 30 -24.49 14.42 -2.41
CA GLY A 30 -24.39 14.02 -1.01
C GLY A 30 -23.09 14.48 -0.34
N PRO A 31 -22.97 14.23 0.99
CA PRO A 31 -21.77 14.54 1.74
C PRO A 31 -20.59 13.66 1.30
N ALA A 32 -19.37 14.13 1.55
CA ALA A 32 -18.17 13.32 1.39
C ALA A 32 -18.22 12.11 2.33
N VAL A 33 -17.58 11.00 1.97
CA VAL A 33 -17.62 9.77 2.77
C VAL A 33 -16.31 9.52 3.54
N LEU A 34 -16.41 9.09 4.79
CA LEU A 34 -15.30 8.59 5.59
C LEU A 34 -15.59 7.12 5.95
N PRO A 35 -15.08 6.13 5.18
CA PRO A 35 -15.21 4.73 5.56
C PRO A 35 -14.34 4.44 6.79
N VAL A 36 -14.94 3.85 7.83
CA VAL A 36 -14.26 3.50 9.08
C VAL A 36 -14.57 2.06 9.43
N ARG A 37 -13.55 1.31 9.85
CA ARG A 37 -13.75 -0.05 10.34
C ARG A 37 -14.69 -0.06 11.53
N ALA A 38 -15.77 -0.82 11.45
CA ALA A 38 -16.77 -0.92 12.50
C ALA A 38 -17.29 -2.36 12.62
N ALA A 39 -17.91 -2.67 13.77
CA ALA A 39 -18.74 -3.87 13.90
C ALA A 39 -19.96 -3.77 12.94
N PRO A 40 -20.61 -4.89 12.58
CA PRO A 40 -21.80 -4.87 11.74
C PRO A 40 -22.86 -3.90 12.28
N GLY A 41 -23.31 -2.97 11.45
CA GLY A 41 -24.28 -1.93 11.83
C GLY A 41 -23.74 -0.81 12.72
N GLY A 42 -22.44 -0.81 13.04
CA GLY A 42 -21.81 0.25 13.82
C GLY A 42 -21.65 1.54 13.03
N GLU A 43 -22.02 2.65 13.66
CA GLU A 43 -21.80 4.01 13.13
C GLU A 43 -20.80 4.73 14.04
N PRO A 44 -19.49 4.60 13.77
CA PRO A 44 -18.49 5.26 14.60
C PRO A 44 -18.62 6.79 14.49
N PRO A 45 -18.24 7.52 15.55
CA PRO A 45 -18.30 8.98 15.54
C PRO A 45 -17.30 9.56 14.53
N LEU A 46 -17.55 10.78 14.09
CA LEU A 46 -16.62 11.53 13.25
C LEU A 46 -15.32 11.81 14.03
N PRO A 47 -14.13 11.46 13.49
CA PRO A 47 -12.86 11.73 14.16
C PRO A 47 -12.69 13.23 14.43
N GLU A 48 -12.13 13.58 15.60
CA GLU A 48 -12.02 14.98 16.06
C GLU A 48 -11.36 15.92 15.02
N PRO A 49 -10.24 15.55 14.35
CA PRO A 49 -9.64 16.43 13.34
C PRO A 49 -10.58 16.72 12.15
N VAL A 50 -11.40 15.72 11.78
CA VAL A 50 -12.39 15.86 10.70
C VAL A 50 -13.58 16.68 11.18
N ALA A 51 -14.08 16.43 12.39
CA ALA A 51 -15.16 17.21 12.99
C ALA A 51 -14.79 18.69 13.13
N ARG A 52 -13.54 18.99 13.53
CA ARG A 52 -13.01 20.36 13.58
C ARG A 52 -12.98 21.02 12.22
N ALA A 53 -12.54 20.30 11.18
CA ALA A 53 -12.52 20.81 9.81
C ALA A 53 -13.94 21.10 9.28
N VAL A 54 -14.91 20.21 9.57
CA VAL A 54 -16.33 20.42 9.23
C VAL A 54 -16.87 21.66 9.94
N ALA A 55 -16.68 21.78 11.26
CA ALA A 55 -17.18 22.90 12.05
C ALA A 55 -16.57 24.25 11.63
N ALA A 56 -15.31 24.24 11.19
CA ALA A 56 -14.63 25.44 10.68
C ALA A 56 -15.00 25.80 9.22
N GLY A 57 -15.79 24.98 8.53
CA GLY A 57 -16.06 25.15 7.10
C GLY A 57 -14.81 24.99 6.22
N ALA A 58 -13.80 24.26 6.70
CA ALA A 58 -12.49 24.11 6.08
C ALA A 58 -12.37 22.82 5.24
N LEU A 59 -13.46 22.40 4.60
CA LEU A 59 -13.45 21.28 3.67
C LEU A 59 -13.06 21.77 2.28
N PRO A 60 -12.19 21.05 1.55
CA PRO A 60 -11.83 21.43 0.20
C PRO A 60 -13.02 21.24 -0.76
N ASP A 61 -13.08 22.09 -1.77
CA ASP A 61 -14.09 21.98 -2.83
C ASP A 61 -14.01 20.63 -3.54
N GLY A 62 -15.17 20.07 -3.87
CA GLY A 62 -15.26 18.78 -4.54
C GLY A 62 -14.78 17.58 -3.70
N LEU A 63 -14.57 17.71 -2.38
CA LEU A 63 -14.32 16.59 -1.49
C LEU A 63 -15.36 15.46 -1.68
N ALA A 64 -14.89 14.26 -2.00
CA ALA A 64 -15.74 13.10 -2.20
C ALA A 64 -15.50 12.01 -1.14
N ALA A 65 -14.27 11.86 -0.69
CA ALA A 65 -13.93 10.88 0.35
C ALA A 65 -12.80 11.37 1.26
N VAL A 66 -12.75 10.81 2.46
CA VAL A 66 -11.68 11.00 3.43
C VAL A 66 -11.14 9.63 3.83
N VAL A 67 -9.82 9.45 3.83
CA VAL A 67 -9.18 8.20 4.26
C VAL A 67 -8.20 8.48 5.39
N ALA A 68 -8.31 7.72 6.48
CA ALA A 68 -7.33 7.75 7.55
C ALA A 68 -6.05 6.99 7.15
N THR A 69 -4.90 7.61 7.37
CA THR A 69 -3.58 6.98 7.24
C THR A 69 -2.93 6.92 8.60
N SER A 70 -2.17 5.87 8.87
CA SER A 70 -1.33 5.83 10.06
C SER A 70 -0.17 6.82 9.89
N GLY A 71 -0.17 7.92 10.64
CA GLY A 71 0.95 8.86 10.67
C GLY A 71 2.20 8.23 11.31
N SER A 72 3.39 8.71 10.93
CA SER A 72 4.66 8.37 11.60
C SER A 72 4.70 8.82 13.06
N THR A 73 3.85 9.78 13.43
CA THR A 73 3.71 10.35 14.79
C THR A 73 2.74 9.57 15.69
N GLY A 74 2.09 8.51 15.18
CA GLY A 74 1.12 7.71 15.93
C GLY A 74 -0.34 8.14 15.78
N GLU A 75 -0.61 9.44 15.58
CA GLU A 75 -1.96 9.93 15.27
C GLU A 75 -2.31 9.75 13.79
N PRO A 76 -3.52 9.26 13.46
CA PRO A 76 -3.93 9.12 12.06
C PRO A 76 -4.12 10.47 11.36
N LYS A 77 -3.52 10.63 10.18
CA LYS A 77 -3.82 11.78 9.29
C LYS A 77 -5.03 11.44 8.42
N HIS A 78 -5.90 12.41 8.21
CA HIS A 78 -7.14 12.25 7.43
C HIS A 78 -6.99 12.91 6.06
N VAL A 79 -6.74 12.10 5.03
CA VAL A 79 -6.45 12.57 3.68
C VAL A 79 -7.73 12.94 2.95
N ALA A 80 -7.80 14.17 2.42
CA ALA A 80 -8.95 14.71 1.70
C ALA A 80 -8.89 14.35 0.20
N LEU A 81 -9.72 13.43 -0.25
CA LEU A 81 -9.79 12.96 -1.63
C LEU A 81 -10.93 13.66 -2.37
N THR A 82 -10.61 14.48 -3.37
CA THR A 82 -11.61 15.14 -4.21
C THR A 82 -12.19 14.16 -5.23
N GLY A 83 -13.41 14.46 -5.70
CA GLY A 83 -14.06 13.69 -6.76
C GLY A 83 -13.23 13.68 -8.05
N ASP A 84 -12.63 14.81 -8.40
CA ASP A 84 -11.74 14.93 -9.56
C ASP A 84 -10.49 14.04 -9.42
N ALA A 85 -9.87 14.01 -8.24
CA ALA A 85 -8.70 13.15 -8.03
C ALA A 85 -9.03 11.66 -8.03
N LEU A 86 -10.20 11.27 -7.49
CA LEU A 86 -10.69 9.89 -7.58
C LEU A 86 -10.98 9.50 -9.04
N ARG A 87 -11.62 10.39 -9.82
CA ARG A 87 -11.91 10.17 -11.25
C ARG A 87 -10.63 10.08 -12.08
N ALA A 88 -9.67 10.99 -11.85
CA ALA A 88 -8.37 10.96 -12.52
C ALA A 88 -7.60 9.66 -12.22
N SER A 89 -7.55 9.24 -10.95
CA SER A 89 -6.89 7.98 -10.55
C SER A 89 -7.55 6.75 -11.19
N ALA A 90 -8.89 6.71 -11.23
CA ALA A 90 -9.63 5.62 -11.86
C ALA A 90 -9.42 5.57 -13.38
N ALA A 91 -9.52 6.71 -14.07
CA ALA A 91 -9.33 6.81 -15.51
C ALA A 91 -7.91 6.37 -15.90
N ALA A 92 -6.88 6.94 -15.25
CA ALA A 92 -5.50 6.60 -15.53
C ALA A 92 -5.18 5.12 -15.23
N THR A 93 -5.83 4.52 -14.21
CA THR A 93 -5.76 3.09 -13.95
C THR A 93 -6.39 2.29 -15.09
N HIS A 94 -7.62 2.61 -15.51
CA HIS A 94 -8.30 1.87 -16.58
C HIS A 94 -7.56 1.99 -17.91
N ASP A 95 -7.03 3.16 -18.25
CA ASP A 95 -6.23 3.36 -19.47
C ASP A 95 -5.00 2.47 -19.48
N ARG A 96 -4.27 2.40 -18.35
CA ARG A 96 -3.12 1.50 -18.18
C ARG A 96 -3.48 0.02 -18.29
N LEU A 97 -4.68 -0.36 -17.84
CA LEU A 97 -5.14 -1.75 -17.84
C LEU A 97 -5.86 -2.16 -19.14
N GLY A 98 -6.01 -1.24 -20.10
CA GLY A 98 -6.65 -1.49 -21.39
C GLY A 98 -8.17 -1.28 -21.42
N GLY A 99 -8.71 -0.57 -20.45
CA GLY A 99 -10.09 -0.08 -20.40
C GLY A 99 -10.81 -0.33 -19.07
N PRO A 100 -12.05 0.19 -18.91
CA PRO A 100 -12.89 -0.08 -17.75
C PRO A 100 -13.23 -1.58 -17.65
N GLY A 101 -13.58 -2.02 -16.44
CA GLY A 101 -13.88 -3.43 -16.17
C GLY A 101 -14.51 -3.65 -14.80
N ALA A 102 -14.93 -4.88 -14.56
CA ALA A 102 -15.50 -5.32 -13.30
C ALA A 102 -14.40 -5.53 -12.26
N TRP A 103 -14.66 -5.10 -11.03
CA TRP A 103 -13.70 -5.20 -9.93
C TRP A 103 -14.16 -6.15 -8.82
N LEU A 104 -13.20 -6.91 -8.28
CA LEU A 104 -13.38 -7.66 -7.04
C LEU A 104 -12.64 -6.96 -5.88
N LEU A 105 -13.36 -6.68 -4.80
CA LEU A 105 -12.82 -6.19 -3.54
C LEU A 105 -12.44 -7.37 -2.63
N ALA A 106 -11.14 -7.52 -2.41
CA ALA A 106 -10.54 -8.50 -1.49
C ALA A 106 -9.74 -7.84 -0.35
N LEU A 107 -9.93 -6.53 -0.17
CA LEU A 107 -9.22 -5.68 0.78
C LEU A 107 -10.24 -4.95 1.68
N PRO A 108 -9.87 -4.58 2.91
CA PRO A 108 -10.68 -3.69 3.74
C PRO A 108 -10.92 -2.34 3.06
N ALA A 109 -12.18 -1.88 3.07
CA ALA A 109 -12.64 -0.73 2.30
C ALA A 109 -12.34 0.63 2.97
N GLU A 110 -11.98 0.62 4.26
CA GLU A 110 -11.57 1.79 5.04
C GLU A 110 -10.20 2.35 4.61
N HIS A 111 -9.42 1.58 3.85
CA HIS A 111 -8.15 2.04 3.30
C HIS A 111 -8.30 2.41 1.83
N VAL A 112 -7.44 3.32 1.35
CA VAL A 112 -7.49 3.82 -0.04
C VAL A 112 -7.44 2.70 -1.07
N ALA A 113 -6.71 1.60 -0.80
CA ALA A 113 -6.61 0.47 -1.71
C ALA A 113 -7.97 -0.23 -1.92
N GLY A 114 -8.76 -0.39 -0.85
CA GLY A 114 -10.12 -0.94 -0.94
C GLY A 114 -11.13 0.08 -1.47
N LEU A 115 -11.04 1.34 -1.01
CA LEU A 115 -11.89 2.43 -1.50
C LEU A 115 -11.75 2.63 -3.02
N GLN A 116 -10.54 2.53 -3.56
CA GLN A 116 -10.28 2.65 -5.00
C GLN A 116 -10.90 1.51 -5.80
N VAL A 117 -10.93 0.30 -5.27
CA VAL A 117 -11.64 -0.82 -5.93
C VAL A 117 -13.13 -0.51 -6.06
N VAL A 118 -13.75 0.03 -5.01
CA VAL A 118 -15.15 0.48 -5.04
C VAL A 118 -15.33 1.65 -6.02
N SER A 119 -14.48 2.67 -5.94
CA SER A 119 -14.52 3.84 -6.82
C SER A 119 -14.40 3.47 -8.31
N ARG A 120 -13.44 2.61 -8.67
CA ARG A 120 -13.22 2.14 -10.04
C ARG A 120 -14.36 1.30 -10.56
N ALA A 121 -14.98 0.45 -9.72
CA ALA A 121 -16.17 -0.28 -10.10
C ALA A 121 -17.32 0.68 -10.46
N LEU A 122 -17.57 1.67 -9.59
CA LEU A 122 -18.61 2.69 -9.79
C LEU A 122 -18.39 3.50 -11.08
N LEU A 123 -17.16 3.97 -11.30
CA LEU A 123 -16.80 4.78 -12.46
C LEU A 123 -16.76 3.97 -13.77
N ALA A 124 -16.51 2.67 -13.69
CA ALA A 124 -16.69 1.74 -14.81
C ALA A 124 -18.16 1.36 -15.07
N GLY A 125 -19.10 1.84 -14.25
CA GLY A 125 -20.52 1.48 -14.37
C GLY A 125 -20.82 0.03 -13.98
N THR A 126 -19.94 -0.61 -13.20
CA THR A 126 -20.08 -2.01 -12.78
C THR A 126 -20.42 -2.13 -11.29
N ALA A 127 -21.00 -3.27 -10.89
CA ALA A 127 -21.13 -3.60 -9.48
C ALA A 127 -19.76 -4.05 -8.93
N CYS A 128 -19.39 -3.56 -7.74
CA CYS A 128 -18.22 -4.06 -7.02
C CYS A 128 -18.54 -5.43 -6.43
N VAL A 129 -17.85 -6.48 -6.89
CA VAL A 129 -18.01 -7.82 -6.33
C VAL A 129 -17.13 -7.92 -5.09
N VAL A 130 -17.67 -8.44 -3.99
CA VAL A 130 -16.96 -8.46 -2.70
C VAL A 130 -16.65 -9.88 -2.29
N GLN A 131 -15.41 -10.12 -1.90
CA GLN A 131 -15.10 -11.21 -0.98
C GLN A 131 -15.35 -10.71 0.44
N ASP A 132 -16.11 -11.48 1.23
CA ASP A 132 -16.24 -11.21 2.65
C ASP A 132 -14.88 -11.32 3.35
N VAL A 133 -14.43 -10.23 3.97
CA VAL A 133 -13.14 -10.12 4.67
C VAL A 133 -13.30 -9.82 6.16
N ARG A 134 -14.48 -10.06 6.76
CA ARG A 134 -14.69 -9.91 8.22
C ARG A 134 -13.69 -10.72 9.04
N GLU A 135 -13.38 -11.92 8.56
CA GLU A 135 -12.38 -12.84 9.12
C GLU A 135 -11.03 -12.81 8.37
N GLY A 136 -10.78 -11.71 7.65
CA GLY A 136 -9.61 -11.55 6.80
C GLY A 136 -9.74 -12.25 5.43
N PHE A 137 -8.69 -12.11 4.64
CA PHE A 137 -8.64 -12.67 3.29
C PHE A 137 -8.51 -14.20 3.29
N ARG A 138 -9.37 -14.89 2.53
CA ARG A 138 -9.35 -16.35 2.35
C ARG A 138 -9.35 -16.73 0.86
N PRO A 139 -8.36 -17.49 0.35
CA PRO A 139 -8.30 -17.90 -1.06
C PRO A 139 -9.57 -18.59 -1.58
N ALA A 140 -10.17 -19.50 -0.81
CA ALA A 140 -11.44 -20.14 -1.20
C ALA A 140 -12.61 -19.14 -1.27
N GLY A 141 -12.61 -18.11 -0.42
CA GLY A 141 -13.54 -17.00 -0.49
C GLY A 141 -13.37 -16.18 -1.77
N PHE A 142 -12.12 -15.93 -2.17
CA PHE A 142 -11.76 -15.25 -3.40
C PHE A 142 -12.31 -15.98 -4.63
N ALA A 143 -12.08 -17.30 -4.72
CA ALA A 143 -12.58 -18.12 -5.82
C ALA A 143 -14.11 -18.08 -5.92
N ARG A 144 -14.82 -18.25 -4.79
CA ARG A 144 -16.28 -18.15 -4.74
C ARG A 144 -16.80 -16.77 -5.15
N ALA A 145 -16.09 -15.71 -4.78
CA ALA A 145 -16.46 -14.35 -5.16
C ALA A 145 -16.21 -14.07 -6.65
N THR A 146 -15.09 -14.56 -7.18
CA THR A 146 -14.78 -14.50 -8.62
C THR A 146 -15.86 -15.17 -9.46
N GLY A 147 -16.39 -16.30 -9.01
CA GLY A 147 -17.50 -17.01 -9.67
C GLY A 147 -18.83 -16.23 -9.76
N ARG A 148 -18.96 -15.11 -9.03
CA ARG A 148 -20.12 -14.20 -9.14
C ARG A 148 -19.90 -13.05 -10.13
N MET A 149 -18.68 -12.87 -10.64
CA MET A 149 -18.39 -11.84 -11.63
C MET A 149 -18.96 -12.23 -12.99
N ARG A 150 -19.37 -11.23 -13.78
CA ARG A 150 -19.85 -11.45 -15.15
C ARG A 150 -18.72 -12.02 -16.02
N HIS A 151 -19.08 -12.95 -16.90
CA HIS A 151 -18.18 -13.46 -17.94
C HIS A 151 -18.17 -12.51 -19.15
N GLY A 152 -17.02 -12.36 -19.80
CA GLY A 152 -16.86 -11.54 -21.01
C GLY A 152 -16.38 -10.11 -20.76
N ASP A 153 -16.58 -9.57 -19.54
CA ASP A 153 -16.02 -8.28 -19.14
C ASP A 153 -14.56 -8.42 -18.71
N ARG A 154 -13.79 -7.33 -18.83
CA ARG A 154 -12.47 -7.24 -18.20
C ARG A 154 -12.60 -7.36 -16.69
N ARG A 155 -11.75 -8.16 -16.04
CA ARG A 155 -11.79 -8.39 -14.58
C ARG A 155 -10.53 -7.93 -13.90
N TYR A 156 -10.68 -7.17 -12.83
CA TYR A 156 -9.57 -6.62 -12.05
C TYR A 156 -9.74 -6.88 -10.56
N THR A 157 -8.62 -7.04 -9.86
CA THR A 157 -8.58 -7.08 -8.40
C THR A 157 -7.31 -6.40 -7.91
N SER A 158 -7.35 -5.92 -6.67
CA SER A 158 -6.17 -5.45 -5.94
C SER A 158 -5.86 -6.41 -4.80
N LEU A 159 -4.59 -6.77 -4.64
CA LEU A 159 -4.08 -7.61 -3.56
C LEU A 159 -2.84 -6.96 -2.92
N VAL A 160 -2.50 -7.38 -1.70
CA VAL A 160 -1.15 -7.18 -1.14
C VAL A 160 -0.27 -8.41 -1.41
N PRO A 161 1.07 -8.31 -1.35
CA PRO A 161 1.96 -9.44 -1.64
C PRO A 161 1.63 -10.71 -0.84
N THR A 162 1.30 -10.58 0.44
CA THR A 162 0.96 -11.73 1.30
C THR A 162 -0.33 -12.44 0.86
N GLN A 163 -1.30 -11.72 0.29
CA GLN A 163 -2.50 -12.32 -0.27
C GLN A 163 -2.20 -13.07 -1.58
N LEU A 164 -1.35 -12.50 -2.44
CA LEU A 164 -0.90 -13.16 -3.67
C LEU A 164 -0.19 -14.48 -3.34
N GLY A 165 0.76 -14.45 -2.38
CA GLY A 165 1.44 -15.66 -1.90
C GLY A 165 0.46 -16.73 -1.43
N ARG A 166 -0.49 -16.36 -0.56
CA ARG A 166 -1.54 -17.29 -0.08
C ARG A 166 -2.38 -17.91 -1.19
N VAL A 167 -2.64 -17.20 -2.30
CA VAL A 167 -3.36 -17.78 -3.45
C VAL A 167 -2.48 -18.79 -4.20
N LEU A 168 -1.21 -18.45 -4.41
CA LEU A 168 -0.24 -19.34 -5.07
C LEU A 168 -0.01 -20.62 -4.27
N ASP A 169 0.12 -20.51 -2.95
CA ASP A 169 0.40 -21.62 -2.05
C ASP A 169 -0.81 -22.55 -1.85
N HIS A 170 -2.04 -22.08 -2.12
CA HIS A 170 -3.25 -22.89 -1.92
C HIS A 170 -3.45 -23.95 -3.01
N GLY A 171 -2.98 -23.70 -4.24
CA GLY A 171 -3.28 -24.51 -5.43
C GLY A 171 -4.78 -24.57 -5.76
N SER A 172 -5.16 -25.12 -6.93
CA SER A 172 -6.56 -25.37 -7.36
C SER A 172 -7.42 -24.13 -7.74
N ALA A 173 -8.67 -24.05 -7.27
CA ALA A 173 -9.68 -23.10 -7.73
C ALA A 173 -9.33 -21.61 -7.52
N PRO A 174 -8.69 -21.17 -6.41
CA PRO A 174 -8.28 -19.78 -6.26
C PRO A 174 -7.21 -19.35 -7.27
N LEU A 175 -6.28 -20.24 -7.60
CA LEU A 175 -5.26 -19.97 -8.60
C LEU A 175 -5.89 -19.82 -9.98
N TYR A 176 -6.78 -20.75 -10.35
CA TYR A 176 -7.53 -20.67 -11.61
C TYR A 176 -8.39 -19.40 -11.70
N ALA A 177 -9.05 -19.02 -10.59
CA ALA A 177 -9.81 -17.79 -10.50
C ALA A 177 -8.92 -16.57 -10.75
N LEU A 178 -7.77 -16.47 -10.08
CA LEU A 178 -6.85 -15.33 -10.19
C LEU A 178 -6.19 -15.24 -11.58
N ALA A 179 -5.82 -16.37 -12.19
CA ALA A 179 -5.28 -16.42 -13.55
C ALA A 179 -6.30 -15.95 -14.62
N GLY A 180 -7.60 -15.96 -14.30
CA GLY A 180 -8.65 -15.44 -15.17
C GLY A 180 -8.78 -13.91 -15.18
N TYR A 181 -8.05 -13.18 -14.34
CA TYR A 181 -8.11 -11.72 -14.28
C TYR A 181 -7.28 -11.08 -15.39
N ASP A 182 -7.76 -9.94 -15.89
CA ASP A 182 -7.05 -9.16 -16.90
C ASP A 182 -5.85 -8.40 -16.34
N ALA A 183 -5.93 -8.02 -15.07
CA ALA A 183 -4.80 -7.56 -14.28
C ALA A 183 -5.06 -7.76 -12.79
N VAL A 184 -3.99 -8.06 -12.07
CA VAL A 184 -3.95 -8.13 -10.60
C VAL A 184 -3.00 -7.03 -10.13
N LEU A 185 -3.58 -5.95 -9.59
CA LEU A 185 -2.77 -4.90 -8.98
C LEU A 185 -2.22 -5.41 -7.65
N VAL A 186 -0.91 -5.33 -7.46
CA VAL A 186 -0.25 -5.73 -6.21
C VAL A 186 0.45 -4.53 -5.61
N GLY A 187 -0.04 -4.06 -4.47
CA GLY A 187 0.47 -2.83 -3.85
C GLY A 187 0.37 -2.85 -2.33
N GLY A 188 0.60 -1.70 -1.71
CA GLY A 188 0.60 -1.55 -0.24
C GLY A 188 1.90 -1.97 0.44
N ALA A 189 2.74 -2.74 -0.24
CA ALA A 189 4.12 -3.07 0.12
C ALA A 189 4.94 -3.36 -1.16
N ALA A 190 6.26 -3.43 -1.03
CA ALA A 190 7.13 -3.84 -2.14
C ALA A 190 6.78 -5.27 -2.58
N LEU A 191 6.69 -5.49 -3.90
CA LEU A 191 6.50 -6.81 -4.45
C LEU A 191 7.86 -7.49 -4.62
N ASP A 192 8.04 -8.61 -3.93
CA ASP A 192 9.21 -9.47 -4.08
C ASP A 192 9.33 -10.00 -5.52
N PRO A 193 10.52 -9.89 -6.16
CA PRO A 193 10.71 -10.37 -7.54
C PRO A 193 10.46 -11.88 -7.71
N ALA A 194 10.79 -12.71 -6.72
CA ALA A 194 10.56 -14.15 -6.81
C ALA A 194 9.06 -14.48 -6.69
N LEU A 195 8.33 -13.77 -5.82
CA LEU A 195 6.87 -13.86 -5.75
C LEU A 195 6.21 -13.42 -7.08
N ARG A 196 6.70 -12.34 -7.69
CA ARG A 196 6.25 -11.89 -9.03
C ARG A 196 6.47 -12.97 -10.08
N ALA A 197 7.68 -13.51 -10.16
CA ALA A 197 8.03 -14.56 -11.11
C ALA A 197 7.17 -15.83 -10.94
N ARG A 198 6.92 -16.25 -9.68
CA ARG A 198 6.01 -17.38 -9.38
C ARG A 198 4.59 -17.12 -9.86
N ALA A 199 4.08 -15.90 -9.68
CA ALA A 199 2.74 -15.55 -10.13
C ALA A 199 2.62 -15.51 -11.66
N GLU A 200 3.60 -14.92 -12.34
CA GLU A 200 3.65 -14.87 -13.81
C GLU A 200 3.79 -16.27 -14.42
N ALA A 201 4.60 -17.14 -13.81
CA ALA A 201 4.71 -18.55 -14.22
C ALA A 201 3.39 -19.32 -14.06
N ALA A 202 2.52 -18.90 -13.14
CA ALA A 202 1.16 -19.43 -12.97
C ALA A 202 0.11 -18.75 -13.90
N GLY A 203 0.54 -17.92 -14.83
CA GLY A 203 -0.32 -17.23 -15.81
C GLY A 203 -1.06 -16.01 -15.26
N ILE A 204 -0.68 -15.50 -14.08
CA ILE A 204 -1.30 -14.31 -13.49
C ILE A 204 -0.65 -13.05 -14.07
N ARG A 205 -1.49 -12.12 -14.52
CA ARG A 205 -1.06 -10.80 -15.03
C ARG A 205 -0.85 -9.83 -13.86
N VAL A 206 0.32 -9.88 -13.25
CA VAL A 206 0.67 -9.04 -12.09
C VAL A 206 1.13 -7.65 -12.53
N VAL A 207 0.61 -6.62 -11.86
CA VAL A 207 1.03 -5.24 -12.02
C VAL A 207 1.44 -4.70 -10.65
N ALA A 208 2.73 -4.40 -10.47
CA ALA A 208 3.21 -3.81 -9.21
C ALA A 208 2.73 -2.36 -9.11
N ALA A 209 1.99 -2.02 -8.06
CA ALA A 209 1.38 -0.72 -7.88
C ALA A 209 2.03 0.05 -6.73
N TYR A 210 2.63 1.19 -7.06
CA TYR A 210 3.12 2.18 -6.09
C TYR A 210 2.18 3.37 -6.02
N GLY A 211 1.92 3.83 -4.79
CA GLY A 211 1.06 4.96 -4.48
C GLY A 211 0.50 4.84 -3.06
N MET A 212 -0.27 5.84 -2.65
CA MET A 212 -0.73 6.00 -1.27
C MET A 212 -2.04 6.77 -1.19
N SER A 213 -2.53 7.03 0.02
CA SER A 213 -3.80 7.76 0.19
C SER A 213 -3.74 9.15 -0.43
N GLU A 214 -2.60 9.82 -0.29
CA GLU A 214 -2.31 11.17 -0.80
C GLU A 214 -2.28 11.27 -2.34
N THR A 215 -2.30 10.13 -3.04
CA THR A 215 -2.39 10.06 -4.51
C THR A 215 -3.62 9.30 -4.98
N CYS A 216 -4.65 9.21 -4.13
CA CYS A 216 -5.86 8.45 -4.41
C CYS A 216 -5.54 6.99 -4.82
N GLY A 217 -4.59 6.35 -4.16
CA GLY A 217 -4.14 4.99 -4.45
C GLY A 217 -2.95 4.94 -5.41
N GLY A 218 -2.85 3.85 -6.17
CA GLY A 218 -1.70 3.59 -7.04
C GLY A 218 -1.61 4.58 -8.22
N SER A 219 -0.45 5.22 -8.38
CA SER A 219 -0.15 6.26 -9.37
C SER A 219 1.07 5.93 -10.26
N VAL A 220 1.84 4.90 -9.92
CA VAL A 220 2.98 4.39 -10.69
C VAL A 220 2.91 2.87 -10.76
N TYR A 221 2.77 2.30 -11.96
CA TYR A 221 2.61 0.86 -12.17
C TYR A 221 3.83 0.27 -12.89
N ASP A 222 4.40 -0.77 -12.31
CA ASP A 222 5.67 -1.39 -12.71
C ASP A 222 6.77 -0.34 -12.92
N GLY A 223 6.86 0.65 -12.02
CA GLY A 223 7.81 1.76 -12.12
C GLY A 223 7.45 2.85 -13.12
N VAL A 224 6.39 2.69 -13.92
CA VAL A 224 5.96 3.66 -14.93
C VAL A 224 4.78 4.49 -14.42
N ALA A 225 4.96 5.81 -14.34
CA ALA A 225 3.91 6.75 -13.96
C ALA A 225 2.65 6.56 -14.80
N LEU A 226 1.46 6.64 -14.19
CA LEU A 226 0.20 6.62 -14.92
C LEU A 226 0.03 7.89 -15.77
N GLU A 227 -0.87 7.84 -16.75
CA GLU A 227 -1.18 9.01 -17.59
C GLU A 227 -1.57 10.21 -16.72
N GLY A 228 -0.99 11.38 -17.02
CA GLY A 228 -1.21 12.61 -16.26
C GLY A 228 -0.56 12.66 -14.86
N VAL A 229 0.22 11.64 -14.46
CA VAL A 229 1.00 11.64 -13.22
C VAL A 229 2.44 12.04 -13.51
N SER A 230 2.97 13.00 -12.74
CA SER A 230 4.40 13.32 -12.74
C SER A 230 5.11 12.63 -11.58
N VAL A 231 6.34 12.20 -11.83
CA VAL A 231 7.23 11.64 -10.81
C VAL A 231 8.56 12.36 -10.92
N THR A 232 8.98 12.99 -9.83
CA THR A 232 10.29 13.63 -9.73
C THR A 232 10.99 13.21 -8.45
N ILE A 233 12.32 13.36 -8.41
CA ILE A 233 13.13 13.12 -7.22
C ILE A 233 13.58 14.48 -6.69
N GLU A 234 13.19 14.82 -5.46
CA GLU A 234 13.55 16.07 -4.80
C GLU A 234 15.09 16.15 -4.65
N PRO A 235 15.75 17.17 -5.24
CA PRO A 235 17.19 17.32 -5.13
C PRO A 235 17.66 17.41 -3.67
N GLY A 236 18.78 16.74 -3.37
CA GLY A 236 19.37 16.71 -2.03
C GLY A 236 18.73 15.70 -1.07
N SER A 237 17.39 15.69 -0.94
CA SER A 237 16.72 14.73 -0.05
C SER A 237 16.56 13.34 -0.66
N GLY A 238 16.46 13.25 -2.00
CA GLY A 238 16.19 12.00 -2.71
C GLY A 238 14.74 11.50 -2.60
N ARG A 239 13.83 12.34 -2.07
CA ARG A 239 12.42 11.96 -1.87
C ARG A 239 11.66 11.95 -3.19
N VAL A 240 10.77 10.96 -3.35
CA VAL A 240 9.84 10.92 -4.47
C VAL A 240 8.78 12.00 -4.29
N VAL A 241 8.56 12.81 -5.32
CA VAL A 241 7.45 13.77 -5.41
C VAL A 241 6.51 13.30 -6.51
N LEU A 242 5.23 13.19 -6.16
CA LEU A 242 4.17 12.72 -7.05
C LEU A 242 3.22 13.88 -7.36
N GLY A 243 3.09 14.23 -8.63
CA GLY A 243 2.18 15.29 -9.09
C GLY A 243 1.08 14.77 -10.01
N GLY A 244 0.24 15.70 -10.47
CA GLY A 244 -0.88 15.42 -11.36
C GLY A 244 -2.23 15.42 -10.66
N ALA A 245 -3.30 15.24 -11.43
CA ALA A 245 -4.68 15.35 -10.95
C ALA A 245 -5.06 14.28 -9.91
N VAL A 246 -4.23 13.24 -9.73
CA VAL A 246 -4.45 12.18 -8.73
C VAL A 246 -4.13 12.61 -7.29
N VAL A 247 -3.44 13.74 -7.11
CA VAL A 247 -2.98 14.23 -5.80
C VAL A 247 -4.18 14.72 -4.97
N ALA A 248 -4.21 14.31 -3.71
CA ALA A 248 -5.22 14.71 -2.73
C ALA A 248 -5.13 16.21 -2.38
N ALA A 249 -6.21 16.76 -1.84
CA ALA A 249 -6.27 18.18 -1.46
C ALA A 249 -5.46 18.51 -0.19
N GLY A 250 -5.04 17.50 0.58
CA GLY A 250 -4.27 17.68 1.81
C GLY A 250 -4.78 16.83 2.97
N TYR A 251 -4.46 17.24 4.19
CA TYR A 251 -4.89 16.60 5.43
C TYR A 251 -5.92 17.47 6.18
N LEU A 252 -7.10 16.92 6.45
CA LEU A 252 -8.14 17.61 7.21
C LEU A 252 -7.69 17.81 8.67
N GLY A 253 -7.89 19.03 9.18
CA GLY A 253 -7.51 19.39 10.55
C GLY A 253 -6.00 19.50 10.80
N ALA A 254 -5.16 19.43 9.75
CA ALA A 254 -3.70 19.45 9.88
C ALA A 254 -3.04 20.34 8.80
N PRO A 255 -3.22 21.68 8.87
CA PRO A 255 -2.70 22.62 7.86
C PRO A 255 -1.16 22.58 7.76
N ASP A 256 -0.45 22.49 8.89
CA ASP A 256 1.03 22.47 8.89
C ASP A 256 1.58 21.21 8.21
N ALA A 257 0.97 20.05 8.50
CA ALA A 257 1.35 18.79 7.84
C ALA A 257 1.03 18.83 6.34
N THR A 258 -0.05 19.53 5.97
CA THR A 258 -0.43 19.74 4.56
C THR A 258 0.62 20.60 3.88
N ALA A 259 0.92 21.78 4.41
CA ALA A 259 1.93 22.69 3.85
C ALA A 259 3.33 22.06 3.78
N ALA A 260 3.67 21.15 4.71
CA ALA A 260 4.95 20.44 4.71
C ALA A 260 5.07 19.33 3.65
N SER A 261 3.94 18.81 3.14
CA SER A 261 3.93 17.62 2.26
C SER A 261 3.32 17.88 0.88
N PHE A 262 2.44 18.87 0.75
CA PHE A 262 1.77 19.26 -0.48
C PHE A 262 2.28 20.63 -0.92
N GLY A 263 2.77 20.72 -2.15
CA GLY A 263 3.29 21.95 -2.73
C GLY A 263 2.92 22.09 -4.21
N PRO A 264 3.40 23.15 -4.88
CA PRO A 264 3.10 23.41 -6.30
C PRO A 264 3.47 22.26 -7.23
N ASP A 265 4.55 21.54 -6.92
CA ASP A 265 5.06 20.42 -7.71
C ASP A 265 4.35 19.08 -7.42
N GLY A 266 3.44 19.06 -6.43
CA GLY A 266 2.67 17.89 -6.03
C GLY A 266 2.90 17.49 -4.57
N PHE A 267 2.71 16.19 -4.30
CA PHE A 267 2.86 15.60 -2.98
C PHE A 267 4.26 15.01 -2.81
N ARG A 268 5.01 15.57 -1.85
CA ARG A 268 6.31 15.04 -1.41
C ARG A 268 6.10 13.86 -0.47
N THR A 269 6.46 12.68 -0.95
CA THR A 269 6.34 11.45 -0.18
C THR A 269 7.41 11.37 0.92
N GLY A 270 7.24 10.43 1.85
CA GLY A 270 8.30 10.03 2.78
C GLY A 270 9.19 8.92 2.23
N ASP A 271 9.10 8.63 0.92
CA ASP A 271 9.81 7.53 0.28
C ASP A 271 10.99 8.09 -0.52
N LEU A 272 12.11 7.38 -0.48
CA LEU A 272 13.28 7.66 -1.31
C LEU A 272 13.15 6.90 -2.63
N GLY A 273 13.62 7.50 -3.72
CA GLY A 273 13.57 6.85 -5.02
C GLY A 273 14.60 7.38 -6.01
N GLU A 274 14.73 6.65 -7.10
CA GLU A 274 15.57 7.00 -8.25
C GLU A 274 14.78 6.78 -9.54
N LEU A 275 15.04 7.61 -10.55
CA LEU A 275 14.52 7.45 -11.89
C LEU A 275 15.62 6.88 -12.79
N GLY A 276 15.32 5.75 -13.44
CA GLY A 276 16.19 5.17 -14.46
C GLY A 276 16.24 6.05 -15.73
N PRO A 277 17.19 5.76 -16.64
CA PRO A 277 17.29 6.47 -17.93
C PRO A 277 16.03 6.39 -18.79
N ASP A 278 15.21 5.36 -18.58
CA ASP A 278 13.93 5.13 -19.25
C ASP A 278 12.73 5.76 -18.51
N GLY A 279 13.00 6.54 -17.45
CA GLY A 279 11.99 7.19 -16.63
C GLY A 279 11.29 6.27 -15.62
N ARG A 280 11.75 5.02 -15.45
CA ARG A 280 11.17 4.11 -14.45
C ARG A 280 11.59 4.49 -13.04
N LEU A 281 10.61 4.59 -12.14
CA LEU A 281 10.83 4.79 -10.71
C LEU A 281 11.24 3.47 -10.04
N THR A 282 12.35 3.53 -9.30
CA THR A 282 12.72 2.54 -8.29
C THR A 282 12.56 3.15 -6.91
N VAL A 283 11.71 2.55 -6.06
CA VAL A 283 11.54 2.97 -4.67
C VAL A 283 12.61 2.31 -3.80
N LEU A 284 13.43 3.13 -3.13
CA LEU A 284 14.57 2.69 -2.35
C LEU A 284 14.24 2.40 -0.88
N GLY A 285 13.11 2.90 -0.38
CA GLY A 285 12.66 2.72 1.00
C GLY A 285 12.07 4.00 1.58
N ARG A 286 11.87 4.04 2.90
CA ARG A 286 11.42 5.23 3.62
C ARG A 286 12.61 6.11 4.01
N ALA A 287 12.48 7.42 3.83
CA ALA A 287 13.48 8.38 4.31
C ALA A 287 13.64 8.34 5.83
N ASP A 288 12.53 8.12 6.55
CA ASP A 288 12.51 8.09 8.02
C ASP A 288 13.06 6.77 8.59
N ASP A 289 13.17 5.72 7.76
CA ASP A 289 13.72 4.42 8.16
C ASP A 289 15.24 4.31 7.90
N VAL A 290 15.88 5.34 7.33
CA VAL A 290 17.31 5.31 7.00
C VAL A 290 18.13 5.09 8.28
N ILE A 291 18.97 4.04 8.26
CA ILE A 291 19.89 3.71 9.35
C ILE A 291 21.15 4.54 9.13
N ASN A 292 21.54 5.31 10.14
CA ASN A 292 22.82 6.02 10.14
C ASN A 292 23.84 5.25 10.98
N THR A 293 24.77 4.58 10.33
CA THR A 293 25.80 3.74 10.97
C THR A 293 27.18 4.30 10.65
N GLY A 294 27.82 4.95 11.62
CA GLY A 294 29.16 5.54 11.45
C GLY A 294 29.22 6.65 10.39
N GLY A 295 28.12 7.41 10.21
CA GLY A 295 28.02 8.46 9.19
C GLY A 295 27.56 7.98 7.82
N GLU A 296 27.40 6.67 7.62
CA GLU A 296 26.90 6.08 6.38
C GLU A 296 25.38 5.89 6.43
N LYS A 297 24.69 6.26 5.35
CA LYS A 297 23.23 6.11 5.21
C LYS A 297 22.90 4.78 4.57
N VAL A 298 22.25 3.90 5.33
CA VAL A 298 21.80 2.59 4.87
C VAL A 298 20.28 2.58 4.80
N ALA A 299 19.74 2.35 3.61
CA ALA A 299 18.31 2.14 3.42
C ALA A 299 17.95 0.68 3.79
N PRO A 300 17.11 0.42 4.82
CA PRO A 300 16.75 -0.95 5.22
C PRO A 300 16.19 -1.79 4.07
N ALA A 301 15.37 -1.16 3.21
CA ALA A 301 14.75 -1.86 2.08
C ALA A 301 15.77 -2.34 1.04
N ALA A 302 16.92 -1.69 0.88
CA ALA A 302 17.99 -2.20 0.02
C ALA A 302 18.61 -3.48 0.60
N VAL A 303 18.85 -3.49 1.91
CA VAL A 303 19.36 -4.67 2.64
C VAL A 303 18.34 -5.81 2.60
N GLU A 304 17.06 -5.51 2.82
CA GLU A 304 15.97 -6.49 2.72
C GLU A 304 15.90 -7.14 1.35
N ARG A 305 15.99 -6.36 0.26
CA ARG A 305 16.04 -6.90 -1.10
C ARG A 305 17.23 -7.83 -1.33
N ALA A 306 18.41 -7.46 -0.83
CA ALA A 306 19.61 -8.30 -0.95
C ALA A 306 19.46 -9.62 -0.19
N LEU A 307 18.81 -9.60 0.98
CA LEU A 307 18.53 -10.79 1.77
C LEU A 307 17.46 -11.68 1.11
N LEU A 308 16.36 -11.09 0.62
CA LEU A 308 15.26 -11.79 -0.04
C LEU A 308 15.69 -12.46 -1.36
N ALA A 309 16.76 -11.99 -1.99
CA ALA A 309 17.31 -12.60 -3.19
C ALA A 309 18.03 -13.95 -2.92
N LEU A 310 18.30 -14.30 -1.65
CA LEU A 310 18.97 -15.56 -1.31
C LEU A 310 17.98 -16.72 -1.20
N PRO A 311 18.31 -17.90 -1.77
CA PRO A 311 17.57 -19.12 -1.50
C PRO A 311 17.48 -19.41 0.00
N GLY A 312 16.30 -19.83 0.47
CA GLY A 312 16.05 -20.13 1.88
C GLY A 312 15.57 -18.94 2.72
N VAL A 313 15.49 -17.73 2.16
CA VAL A 313 14.92 -16.54 2.84
C VAL A 313 13.49 -16.29 2.35
N GLY A 314 12.52 -16.54 3.23
CA GLY A 314 11.08 -16.33 2.97
C GLY A 314 10.58 -14.95 3.39
N GLY A 315 11.38 -14.18 4.14
CA GLY A 315 11.05 -12.85 4.60
C GLY A 315 12.24 -12.16 5.27
N ALA A 316 12.34 -10.84 5.18
CA ALA A 316 13.35 -10.06 5.87
C ALA A 316 12.78 -8.72 6.36
N CYS A 317 13.20 -8.29 7.55
CA CYS A 317 12.93 -6.96 8.07
C CYS A 317 14.18 -6.40 8.74
N VAL A 318 14.67 -5.27 8.24
CA VAL A 318 15.91 -4.63 8.67
C VAL A 318 15.61 -3.37 9.48
N VAL A 319 16.30 -3.21 10.60
CA VAL A 319 16.13 -2.07 11.51
C VAL A 319 17.48 -1.55 11.97
N GLY A 320 17.53 -0.26 12.29
CA GLY A 320 18.67 0.35 12.98
C GLY A 320 18.49 0.20 14.48
N LEU A 321 19.47 -0.38 15.16
CA LEU A 321 19.50 -0.44 16.63
C LEU A 321 20.47 0.62 17.16
N PRO A 322 20.14 1.35 18.24
CA PRO A 322 21.07 2.28 18.86
C PRO A 322 22.40 1.60 19.22
N ASP A 323 23.51 2.28 18.94
CA ASP A 323 24.87 1.81 19.22
C ASP A 323 25.75 2.98 19.66
N ALA A 324 26.57 2.78 20.68
CA ALA A 324 27.37 3.84 21.29
C ALA A 324 28.54 4.32 20.42
N GLU A 325 29.05 3.47 19.53
CA GLU A 325 30.18 3.77 18.65
C GLU A 325 29.69 4.24 17.26
N TRP A 326 28.66 3.58 16.74
CA TRP A 326 28.19 3.78 15.37
C TRP A 326 26.96 4.67 15.26
N GLY A 327 26.38 5.10 16.39
CA GLY A 327 25.08 5.77 16.46
C GLY A 327 23.94 4.77 16.28
N GLN A 328 23.94 4.07 15.14
CA GLN A 328 23.13 2.86 14.94
C GLN A 328 23.95 1.73 14.31
N VAL A 329 23.51 0.49 14.52
CA VAL A 329 23.97 -0.69 13.79
C VAL A 329 22.82 -1.33 13.04
N VAL A 330 23.12 -1.91 11.87
CA VAL A 330 22.14 -2.64 11.07
C VAL A 330 21.83 -3.99 11.72
N ALA A 331 20.56 -4.27 11.96
CA ALA A 331 20.06 -5.56 12.42
C ALA A 331 19.02 -6.13 11.45
N ALA A 332 19.03 -7.44 11.22
CA ALA A 332 18.12 -8.10 10.29
C ALA A 332 17.34 -9.23 10.98
N LEU A 333 16.01 -9.15 10.94
CA LEU A 333 15.13 -10.26 11.24
C LEU A 333 14.88 -11.04 9.95
N VAL A 334 15.14 -12.34 9.95
CA VAL A 334 15.03 -13.21 8.77
C VAL A 334 14.01 -14.32 9.04
N VAL A 335 13.08 -14.51 8.11
CA VAL A 335 12.17 -15.65 8.05
C VAL A 335 12.71 -16.61 7.03
N THR A 336 12.78 -17.88 7.38
CA THR A 336 13.41 -18.92 6.55
C THR A 336 12.35 -19.80 5.92
N THR A 337 12.59 -20.28 4.70
CA THR A 337 11.73 -21.30 4.08
C THR A 337 12.09 -22.70 4.58
N ASP A 338 11.26 -23.69 4.25
CA ASP A 338 11.50 -25.10 4.57
C ASP A 338 12.68 -25.72 3.81
N ASP A 339 13.16 -25.04 2.75
CA ASP A 339 14.28 -25.48 1.89
C ASP A 339 15.67 -25.38 2.56
N GLY A 340 15.70 -24.99 3.83
CA GLY A 340 16.92 -24.85 4.61
C GLY A 340 17.40 -23.41 4.64
N ALA A 341 17.87 -23.00 5.82
CA ALA A 341 18.15 -21.61 6.08
C ALA A 341 19.62 -21.26 5.81
N PRO A 342 19.92 -20.19 5.03
CA PRO A 342 21.30 -19.83 4.71
C PRO A 342 22.08 -19.46 5.98
N PRO A 343 23.39 -19.73 6.06
CA PRO A 343 24.21 -19.32 7.19
C PRO A 343 24.34 -17.79 7.22
N ASP A 344 24.56 -17.23 8.41
CA ASP A 344 24.66 -15.77 8.60
C ASP A 344 25.78 -15.14 7.75
N SER A 345 26.87 -15.87 7.50
CA SER A 345 27.93 -15.42 6.59
C SER A 345 27.44 -15.19 5.16
N ALA A 346 26.61 -16.08 4.62
CA ALA A 346 26.05 -15.94 3.28
C ALA A 346 25.10 -14.73 3.20
N LEU A 347 24.29 -14.50 4.24
CA LEU A 347 23.44 -13.31 4.36
C LEU A 347 24.28 -12.03 4.35
N GLN A 348 25.34 -11.99 5.14
CA GLN A 348 26.25 -10.84 5.23
C GLN A 348 27.01 -10.59 3.92
N ASP A 349 27.45 -11.64 3.23
CA ASP A 349 28.16 -11.53 1.96
C ASP A 349 27.27 -11.00 0.85
N ALA A 350 26.01 -11.45 0.77
CA ALA A 350 25.05 -10.93 -0.20
C ALA A 350 24.75 -9.44 0.00
N VAL A 351 24.56 -9.01 1.26
CA VAL A 351 24.38 -7.59 1.58
C VAL A 351 25.63 -6.80 1.27
N ARG A 352 26.83 -7.31 1.60
CA ARG A 352 28.09 -6.62 1.31
C ARG A 352 28.27 -6.40 -0.19
N ALA A 353 27.97 -7.41 -1.00
CA ALA A 353 28.07 -7.35 -2.46
C ALA A 353 27.08 -6.35 -3.06
N SER A 354 25.85 -6.29 -2.53
CA SER A 354 24.76 -5.49 -3.12
C SER A 354 24.67 -4.06 -2.58
N CYS A 355 25.02 -3.86 -1.31
CA CYS A 355 24.75 -2.64 -0.55
C CYS A 355 26.01 -2.03 0.09
N GLY A 356 27.17 -2.69 -0.05
CA GLY A 356 28.43 -2.24 0.54
C GLY A 356 28.61 -2.64 2.01
N ARG A 357 29.82 -2.37 2.53
CA ARG A 357 30.26 -2.85 3.86
C ARG A 357 29.46 -2.27 5.02
N ALA A 358 29.05 -1.00 4.94
CA ALA A 358 28.32 -0.33 6.02
C ALA A 358 26.90 -0.91 6.23
N ALA A 359 26.32 -1.51 5.18
CA ALA A 359 24.98 -2.06 5.22
C ALA A 359 24.89 -3.48 5.79
N VAL A 360 26.03 -4.13 6.02
CA VAL A 360 26.08 -5.52 6.49
C VAL A 360 25.47 -5.63 7.89
N PRO A 361 24.44 -6.49 8.11
CA PRO A 361 23.86 -6.66 9.42
C PRO A 361 24.88 -7.16 10.43
N ARG A 362 25.04 -6.44 11.54
CA ARG A 362 25.86 -6.87 12.68
C ARG A 362 25.16 -7.92 13.54
N THR A 363 23.84 -7.87 13.56
CA THR A 363 23.00 -8.81 14.30
C THR A 363 21.93 -9.37 13.38
N ILE A 364 21.83 -10.70 13.35
CA ILE A 364 20.80 -11.41 12.60
C ILE A 364 19.98 -12.23 13.59
N ARG A 365 18.65 -12.13 13.53
CA ARG A 365 17.73 -12.98 14.29
C ARG A 365 16.80 -13.71 13.33
N ARG A 366 16.43 -14.94 13.66
CA ARG A 366 15.50 -15.75 12.89
C ARG A 366 14.12 -15.75 13.54
N ALA A 367 13.06 -15.73 12.73
CA ALA A 367 11.67 -15.77 13.21
C ALA A 367 10.76 -16.57 12.27
N ALA A 368 9.60 -17.00 12.79
CA ALA A 368 8.58 -17.68 12.00
C ALA A 368 7.82 -16.73 11.04
N ALA A 369 7.72 -15.44 11.38
CA ALA A 369 7.10 -14.42 10.56
C ALA A 369 7.66 -13.03 10.89
N VAL A 370 7.57 -12.09 9.94
CA VAL A 370 7.82 -10.68 10.21
C VAL A 370 6.56 -10.08 10.86
N PRO A 371 6.65 -9.43 12.03
CA PRO A 371 5.54 -8.65 12.60
C PRO A 371 4.98 -7.64 11.60
N GLU A 372 3.67 -7.49 11.51
CA GLU A 372 3.01 -6.57 10.57
C GLU A 372 2.19 -5.50 11.30
N ARG A 373 2.10 -4.29 10.71
CA ARG A 373 1.23 -3.20 11.14
C ARG A 373 0.23 -2.87 10.03
N GLY A 374 -1.05 -3.15 10.25
CA GLY A 374 -2.07 -3.02 9.21
C GLY A 374 -2.00 -4.18 8.20
N ILE A 375 -2.27 -3.92 6.92
CA ILE A 375 -2.36 -4.98 5.90
C ILE A 375 -1.01 -5.14 5.18
N GLY A 376 -0.23 -6.17 5.53
CA GLY A 376 0.95 -6.58 4.77
C GLY A 376 2.17 -5.64 4.88
N LYS A 377 2.17 -4.68 5.83
CA LYS A 377 3.29 -3.77 6.07
C LYS A 377 4.09 -4.24 7.29
N PRO A 378 5.43 -4.39 7.22
CA PRO A 378 6.24 -4.72 8.39
C PRO A 378 6.08 -3.71 9.53
N ASP A 379 5.96 -4.20 10.77
CA ASP A 379 6.05 -3.42 12.00
C ASP A 379 7.50 -3.36 12.50
N ARG A 380 8.25 -2.37 12.00
CA ARG A 380 9.65 -2.17 12.37
C ARG A 380 9.87 -1.88 13.85
N ALA A 381 8.90 -1.27 14.53
CA ALA A 381 8.99 -0.99 15.97
C ALA A 381 8.82 -2.28 16.79
N ALA A 382 7.91 -3.17 16.37
CA ALA A 382 7.83 -4.52 16.93
C ALA A 382 9.11 -5.30 16.65
N VAL A 383 9.66 -5.24 15.43
CA VAL A 383 10.92 -5.90 15.09
C VAL A 383 12.09 -5.38 15.94
N ALA A 384 12.26 -4.07 16.07
CA ALA A 384 13.32 -3.49 16.91
C ALA A 384 13.23 -3.96 18.37
N ARG A 385 12.03 -4.08 18.92
CA ARG A 385 11.81 -4.65 20.27
C ARG A 385 12.21 -6.11 20.37
N LEU A 386 12.09 -6.90 19.30
CA LEU A 386 12.62 -8.26 19.30
C LEU A 386 14.13 -8.29 19.45
N PHE A 387 14.87 -7.22 19.17
CA PHE A 387 16.32 -7.17 19.37
C PHE A 387 16.75 -6.60 20.73
N ALA A 388 15.82 -6.02 21.51
CA ALA A 388 16.10 -5.59 22.85
C ALA A 388 16.47 -6.81 23.75
N PRO A 389 17.33 -6.62 24.76
CA PRO A 389 17.58 -7.67 25.75
C PRO A 389 16.26 -8.03 26.44
N ALA A 390 16.06 -9.32 26.71
CA ALA A 390 14.95 -9.76 27.55
C ALA A 390 15.18 -9.20 28.96
N SER A 391 14.18 -8.48 29.47
CA SER A 391 14.18 -7.94 30.83
C SER A 391 14.17 -9.04 31.89
#